data_AF-A0A820E4V8-F1
#
_entry.id   AF-A0A820E4V8-F1
#
_cell.length_a   1.000
_cell.length_b   1.000
_cell.length_c   1.000
_cell.angle_alpha   90.00
_cell.angle_beta   90.00
_cell.angle_gamma   90.00
#
_symmetry.space_group_name_H-M   'P 1'
#
loop_
_entity.id
_entity.type
_entity.pdbx_description
1 polymer ?
#
loop_
_entity_poly.entity_id
_entity_poly.type
_entity_poly.pdbx_seq_one_letter_code
_entity_poly.pdbx_strand_id
1 'polypeptide(L)'
;MAQATVRNPAKCFIYEKEKASYKCNGCSQDFCFDHLVEHRQIISKQFDEIENDHDQFHQTLAEQKQVPNNLALIQKVNKWEEDSIKKIKQLAEECRQMVIEHSSQHFIEIEKKLSQFTESLKHIREENEFNEADLNTLKIQLKKLAEELDEPPNIKIEYDSASFIDKISILISPGKRHSNISNDRKA
;
A
#
# COMPACT_ATOMS: atom_id res chain seq x y z
N MET A 1 14.25 79.85 -10.55
CA MET A 1 13.25 79.70 -11.63
C MET A 1 12.76 78.26 -11.60
N ALA A 2 11.50 78.04 -11.23
CA ALA A 2 10.92 76.70 -11.15
C ALA A 2 10.56 76.22 -12.56
N GLN A 3 11.18 75.14 -13.02
CA GLN A 3 10.81 74.47 -14.26
C GLN A 3 9.57 73.61 -14.00
N ALA A 4 8.45 73.99 -14.61
CA ALA A 4 7.26 73.17 -14.66
C ALA A 4 7.50 71.99 -15.62
N THR A 5 7.68 70.79 -15.09
CA THR A 5 7.64 69.56 -15.89
C THR A 5 6.19 69.27 -16.28
N VAL A 6 5.85 69.55 -17.53
CA VAL A 6 4.60 69.09 -18.15
C VAL A 6 4.69 67.56 -18.30
N ARG A 7 4.01 66.81 -17.42
CA ARG A 7 3.78 65.38 -17.62
C ARG A 7 2.73 65.25 -18.74
N ASN A 8 3.13 64.74 -19.90
CA ASN A 8 2.16 64.30 -20.91
C ASN A 8 1.19 63.29 -20.27
N PRO A 9 -0.13 63.42 -20.47
CA PRO A 9 -1.10 62.50 -19.90
C PRO A 9 -0.92 61.12 -20.55
N ALA A 10 -0.31 60.17 -19.83
CA ALA A 10 -0.27 58.78 -20.28
C ALA A 10 -1.68 58.17 -20.22
N LYS A 11 -2.04 57.38 -21.23
CA LYS A 11 -3.34 56.72 -21.31
C LYS A 11 -3.42 55.64 -20.23
N CYS A 12 -4.57 55.53 -19.59
CA CYS A 12 -4.81 54.45 -18.63
C CYS A 12 -4.86 53.11 -19.38
N PHE A 13 -4.21 52.09 -18.84
CA PHE A 13 -4.18 50.72 -19.38
C PHE A 13 -5.58 50.12 -19.59
N ILE A 14 -6.57 50.50 -18.78
CA ILE A 14 -7.94 49.96 -18.84
C ILE A 14 -8.88 50.83 -19.68
N TYR A 15 -8.72 52.16 -19.66
CA TYR A 15 -9.63 53.11 -20.31
C TYR A 15 -8.76 54.11 -21.08
N GLU A 16 -8.53 53.87 -22.36
CA GLU A 16 -7.55 54.54 -23.24
C GLU A 16 -7.79 56.05 -23.50
N LYS A 17 -8.43 56.78 -22.58
CA LYS A 17 -8.57 58.24 -22.62
C LYS A 17 -7.43 58.90 -21.84
N GLU A 18 -6.96 60.02 -22.36
CA GLU A 18 -5.95 60.85 -21.73
C GLU A 18 -6.51 61.50 -20.45
N LYS A 19 -6.01 61.07 -19.30
CA LYS A 19 -6.30 61.61 -17.97
C LYS A 19 -4.99 61.68 -17.17
N ALA A 20 -5.01 62.33 -16.01
CA ALA A 20 -3.93 62.20 -15.04
C ALA A 20 -3.75 60.72 -14.68
N SER A 21 -2.58 60.18 -14.97
CA SER A 21 -2.23 58.78 -14.80
C SER A 21 -1.08 58.60 -13.82
N TYR A 22 -1.10 57.44 -13.17
CA TYR A 22 -0.18 57.04 -12.12
C TYR A 22 0.41 55.69 -12.50
N LYS A 23 1.75 55.60 -12.46
CA LYS A 23 2.47 54.37 -12.77
C LYS A 23 2.50 53.45 -11.55
N CYS A 24 2.10 52.19 -11.73
CA CYS A 24 2.34 51.15 -10.73
C CYS A 24 3.79 50.63 -10.88
N ASN A 25 4.59 50.69 -9.81
CA ASN A 25 5.98 50.21 -9.86
C ASN A 25 6.09 48.68 -9.93
N GLY A 26 5.04 47.95 -9.54
CA GLY A 26 5.01 46.48 -9.58
C GLY A 26 4.87 45.94 -10.99
N CYS A 27 3.79 46.31 -11.69
CA CYS A 27 3.53 45.85 -13.06
C CYS A 27 3.99 46.83 -14.15
N SER A 28 4.53 48.00 -13.78
CA SER A 28 4.97 49.07 -14.69
C SER A 28 3.89 49.67 -15.61
N GLN A 29 2.60 49.40 -15.35
CA GLN A 29 1.47 49.94 -16.11
C GLN A 29 0.98 51.28 -15.54
N ASP A 30 0.44 52.14 -16.41
CA ASP A 30 -0.15 53.42 -16.05
C ASP A 30 -1.68 53.31 -15.90
N PHE A 31 -2.20 53.79 -14.77
CA PHE A 31 -3.63 53.75 -14.45
C PHE A 31 -4.16 55.15 -14.14
N CYS A 32 -5.42 55.44 -14.45
CA CYS A 32 -6.10 56.57 -13.80
C CYS A 32 -6.38 56.22 -12.33
N PHE A 33 -6.71 57.21 -11.51
CA PHE A 33 -6.89 57.02 -10.06
C PHE A 33 -7.85 55.86 -9.72
N ASP A 34 -9.03 55.83 -10.33
CA ASP A 34 -10.05 54.80 -10.06
C ASP A 34 -9.53 53.37 -10.37
N HIS A 35 -8.95 53.17 -11.55
CA HIS A 35 -8.37 51.87 -11.94
C HIS A 35 -7.11 51.50 -11.13
N LEU A 36 -6.37 52.48 -10.61
CA LEU A 36 -5.25 52.21 -9.70
C LEU A 36 -5.76 51.67 -8.35
N VAL A 37 -6.88 52.20 -7.84
CA VAL A 37 -7.53 51.72 -6.63
C VAL A 37 -8.04 50.29 -6.83
N GLU A 38 -8.73 50.03 -7.94
CA GLU A 38 -9.17 48.67 -8.31
C GLU A 38 -7.99 47.71 -8.44
N HIS A 39 -6.91 48.11 -9.11
CA HIS A 39 -5.70 47.31 -9.25
C HIS A 39 -5.09 46.95 -7.89
N ARG A 40 -5.03 47.91 -6.95
CA ARG A 40 -4.58 47.64 -5.57
C ARG A 40 -5.52 46.72 -4.81
N GLN A 41 -6.83 46.83 -5.01
CA GLN A 41 -7.80 45.92 -4.40
C GLN A 41 -7.63 44.49 -4.90
N ILE A 42 -7.35 44.29 -6.19
CA ILE A 42 -7.05 42.97 -6.76
C ILE A 42 -5.79 42.39 -6.12
N ILE A 43 -4.72 43.17 -6.00
CA ILE A 43 -3.47 42.72 -5.34
C ILE A 43 -3.73 42.36 -3.87
N SER A 44 -4.52 43.16 -3.14
CA SER A 44 -4.89 42.86 -1.76
C SER A 44 -5.61 41.50 -1.67
N LYS A 45 -6.59 41.26 -2.54
CA LYS A 45 -7.31 39.97 -2.57
C LYS A 45 -6.38 38.79 -2.87
N GLN A 46 -5.46 38.95 -3.81
CA GLN A 46 -4.46 37.92 -4.11
C GLN A 46 -3.53 37.64 -2.91
N PHE A 47 -3.24 38.66 -2.11
CA PHE A 47 -2.46 38.49 -0.89
C PHE A 47 -3.28 37.77 0.18
N ASP A 48 -4.54 38.13 0.38
CA ASP A 48 -5.46 37.46 1.29
C ASP A 48 -5.61 35.96 0.92
N GLU A 49 -5.63 35.63 -0.38
CA GLU A 49 -5.61 34.24 -0.88
C GLU A 49 -4.34 33.49 -0.47
N ILE A 50 -3.17 34.14 -0.56
CA ILE A 50 -1.89 33.55 -0.12
C ILE A 50 -1.87 33.34 1.40
N GLU A 51 -2.42 34.27 2.18
CA GLU A 51 -2.53 34.12 3.64
C GLU A 51 -3.43 32.92 4.00
N ASN A 52 -4.56 32.77 3.30
CA ASN A 52 -5.44 31.62 3.50
C ASN A 52 -4.77 30.29 3.10
N ASP A 53 -4.04 30.26 1.97
CA ASP A 53 -3.28 29.08 1.54
C ASP A 53 -2.17 28.72 2.54
N HIS A 54 -1.49 29.73 3.10
CA HIS A 54 -0.49 29.57 4.16
C HIS A 54 -1.10 28.90 5.40
N ASP A 55 -2.24 29.40 5.87
CA ASP A 55 -2.90 28.89 7.07
C ASP A 55 -3.43 27.46 6.86
N GLN A 56 -4.00 27.18 5.69
CA GLN A 56 -4.41 25.83 5.30
C GLN A 56 -3.21 24.86 5.26
N PHE A 57 -2.07 25.30 4.71
CA PHE A 57 -0.87 24.49 4.68
C PHE A 57 -0.33 24.22 6.09
N HIS A 58 -0.32 25.25 6.96
CA HIS A 58 0.12 25.11 8.35
C HIS A 58 -0.77 24.12 9.12
N GLN A 59 -2.09 24.19 8.92
CA GLN A 59 -3.03 23.23 9.49
C GLN A 59 -2.75 21.81 8.97
N THR A 60 -2.62 21.64 7.65
CA THR A 60 -2.31 20.33 7.04
C THR A 60 -1.02 19.73 7.59
N LEU A 61 0.02 20.54 7.77
CA LEU A 61 1.29 20.12 8.36
C LEU A 61 1.12 19.70 9.83
N ALA A 62 0.32 20.44 10.62
CA ALA A 62 0.03 20.09 12.00
C ALA A 62 -0.72 18.75 12.11
N GLU A 63 -1.72 18.54 11.25
CA GLU A 63 -2.48 17.29 11.18
C GLU A 63 -1.59 16.09 10.80
N GLN A 64 -0.74 16.24 9.77
CA GLN A 64 0.20 15.18 9.36
C GLN A 64 1.21 14.82 10.47
N LYS A 65 1.62 15.79 11.30
CA LYS A 65 2.47 15.53 12.47
C LYS A 65 1.76 14.73 13.57
N GLN A 66 0.45 14.95 13.75
CA GLN A 66 -0.34 14.27 14.77
C GLN A 66 -0.77 12.86 14.37
N VAL A 67 -0.91 12.59 13.06
CA VAL A 67 -1.32 11.28 12.56
C VAL A 67 -0.24 10.66 11.65
N PRO A 68 0.82 10.06 12.22
CA PRO A 68 1.91 9.44 11.45
C PRO A 68 1.43 8.38 10.45
N ASN A 69 0.32 7.70 10.75
CA ASN A 69 -0.25 6.68 9.88
C ASN A 69 -0.85 7.24 8.59
N ASN A 70 -1.15 8.54 8.51
CA ASN A 70 -1.66 9.16 7.28
C ASN A 70 -0.54 9.52 6.30
N LEU A 71 0.73 9.38 6.70
CA LEU A 71 1.85 9.62 5.80
C LEU A 71 1.78 8.64 4.63
N ALA A 72 1.84 9.16 3.41
CA ALA A 72 1.75 8.35 2.19
C ALA A 72 2.80 7.22 2.12
N LEU A 73 3.97 7.42 2.76
CA LEU A 73 5.00 6.38 2.85
C LEU A 73 4.59 5.24 3.78
N ILE A 74 3.93 5.53 4.91
CA ILE A 74 3.39 4.50 5.81
C ILE A 74 2.27 3.73 5.12
N GLN A 75 1.38 4.42 4.39
CA GLN A 75 0.34 3.78 3.59
C GLN A 75 0.91 2.79 2.55
N LYS A 76 2.07 3.09 1.96
CA LYS A 76 2.77 2.14 1.07
C LYS A 76 3.29 0.90 1.80
N VAL A 77 3.80 1.07 3.02
CA VAL A 77 4.25 -0.06 3.86
C VAL A 77 3.06 -0.94 4.24
N ASN A 78 1.96 -0.33 4.71
CA ASN A 78 0.74 -1.05 5.08
C ASN A 78 0.17 -1.83 3.90
N LYS A 79 0.12 -1.20 2.71
CA LYS A 79 -0.35 -1.88 1.50
C LYS A 79 0.53 -3.09 1.13
N TRP A 80 1.85 -2.93 1.20
CA TRP A 80 2.77 -4.05 0.96
C TRP A 80 2.56 -5.19 1.97
N GLU A 81 2.33 -4.87 3.25
CA GLU A 81 2.05 -5.85 4.29
C GLU A 81 0.74 -6.61 4.00
N GLU A 82 -0.35 -5.89 3.72
CA GLU A 82 -1.65 -6.47 3.41
C GLU A 82 -1.57 -7.39 2.18
N ASP A 83 -0.96 -6.92 1.10
CA ASP A 83 -0.80 -7.68 -0.14
C ASP A 83 0.06 -8.94 0.09
N SER A 84 1.09 -8.84 0.93
CA SER A 84 1.98 -9.97 1.27
C SER A 84 1.26 -11.03 2.11
N ILE A 85 0.50 -10.62 3.13
CA ILE A 85 -0.32 -11.53 3.94
C ILE A 85 -1.35 -12.24 3.07
N LYS A 86 -1.98 -11.51 2.15
CA LYS A 86 -2.96 -12.10 1.23
C LYS A 86 -2.35 -13.18 0.35
N LYS A 87 -1.16 -12.93 -0.22
CA LYS A 87 -0.42 -13.94 -1.01
C LYS A 87 -0.09 -15.18 -0.19
N ILE A 88 0.41 -15.02 1.04
CA ILE A 88 0.72 -16.14 1.93
C ILE A 88 -0.52 -16.97 2.23
N LYS A 89 -1.64 -16.32 2.58
CA LYS A 89 -2.89 -17.01 2.89
C LYS A 89 -3.44 -17.77 1.68
N GLN A 90 -3.39 -17.17 0.50
CA GLN A 90 -3.85 -17.81 -0.72
C GLN A 90 -3.04 -19.07 -1.03
N LEU A 91 -1.70 -18.97 -1.04
CA LEU A 91 -0.84 -20.14 -1.31
C LEU A 91 -1.03 -21.23 -0.25
N ALA A 92 -1.15 -20.85 1.03
CA ALA A 92 -1.40 -21.81 2.09
C ALA A 92 -2.73 -22.56 1.90
N GLU A 93 -3.78 -21.88 1.42
CA GLU A 93 -5.06 -22.51 1.11
C GLU A 93 -4.97 -23.46 -0.09
N GLU A 94 -4.29 -23.04 -1.16
CA GLU A 94 -4.03 -23.89 -2.33
C GLU A 94 -3.28 -25.17 -1.92
N CYS A 95 -2.25 -25.05 -1.08
CA CYS A 95 -1.53 -26.21 -0.53
C CYS A 95 -2.42 -27.11 0.33
N ARG A 96 -3.25 -26.56 1.21
CA ARG A 96 -4.20 -27.34 2.02
C ARG A 96 -5.17 -28.11 1.15
N GLN A 97 -5.70 -27.48 0.12
CA GLN A 97 -6.65 -28.10 -0.80
C GLN A 97 -6.01 -29.27 -1.55
N MET A 98 -4.79 -29.10 -2.07
CA MET A 98 -4.04 -30.21 -2.70
C MET A 98 -3.82 -31.38 -1.74
N VAL A 99 -3.46 -31.10 -0.49
CA VAL A 99 -3.30 -32.16 0.53
C VAL A 99 -4.61 -32.89 0.78
N ILE A 100 -5.73 -32.16 0.96
CA ILE A 100 -7.06 -32.76 1.18
C ILE A 100 -7.46 -33.63 -0.01
N GLU A 101 -7.28 -33.16 -1.26
CA GLU A 101 -7.68 -33.90 -2.46
C GLU A 101 -6.90 -35.21 -2.60
N HIS A 102 -5.58 -35.17 -2.45
CA HIS A 102 -4.75 -36.37 -2.52
C HIS A 102 -4.93 -37.30 -1.33
N SER A 103 -5.20 -36.77 -0.14
CA SER A 103 -5.54 -37.58 1.05
C SER A 103 -6.88 -38.28 0.88
N SER A 104 -7.86 -37.63 0.27
CA SER A 104 -9.18 -38.21 0.00
C SER A 104 -9.08 -39.43 -0.91
N GLN A 105 -8.24 -39.38 -1.95
CA GLN A 105 -7.98 -40.53 -2.82
C GLN A 105 -7.31 -41.67 -2.04
N HIS A 106 -6.33 -41.35 -1.20
CA HIS A 106 -5.65 -42.33 -0.36
C HIS A 106 -6.59 -43.02 0.63
N PHE A 107 -7.52 -42.27 1.24
CA PHE A 107 -8.53 -42.84 2.13
C PHE A 107 -9.46 -43.84 1.42
N ILE A 108 -9.84 -43.58 0.16
CA ILE A 108 -10.61 -44.53 -0.66
C ILE A 108 -9.81 -45.83 -0.87
N GLU A 109 -8.50 -45.75 -1.10
CA GLU A 109 -7.65 -46.93 -1.24
C GLU A 109 -7.54 -47.72 0.07
N ILE A 110 -7.38 -47.04 1.21
CA ILE A 110 -7.37 -47.67 2.53
C ILE A 110 -8.70 -48.35 2.82
N GLU A 111 -9.83 -47.70 2.54
CA GLU A 111 -11.17 -48.26 2.75
C GLU A 111 -11.37 -49.55 1.93
N LYS A 112 -10.86 -49.59 0.70
CA LYS A 112 -10.85 -50.79 -0.14
C LYS A 112 -9.98 -51.90 0.47
N LYS A 113 -8.76 -51.59 0.93
CA LYS A 113 -7.88 -52.57 1.60
C LYS A 113 -8.51 -53.09 2.89
N LEU A 114 -9.18 -52.23 3.65
CA LEU A 114 -9.87 -52.58 4.89
C LEU A 114 -11.09 -53.48 4.62
N SER A 115 -11.81 -53.24 3.53
CA SER A 115 -12.90 -54.11 3.08
C SER A 115 -12.39 -55.52 2.73
N GLN A 116 -11.29 -55.61 1.98
CA GLN A 116 -10.63 -56.89 1.66
C GLN A 116 -10.10 -57.61 2.91
N PHE A 117 -9.54 -56.86 3.85
CA PHE A 117 -9.11 -57.39 5.15
C PHE A 117 -10.30 -57.95 5.94
N THR A 118 -11.45 -57.26 5.91
CA THR A 118 -12.68 -57.71 6.56
C THR A 118 -13.23 -58.99 5.94
N GLU A 119 -13.20 -59.13 4.61
CA GLU A 119 -13.56 -60.36 3.92
C GLU A 119 -12.64 -61.52 4.30
N SER A 120 -11.32 -61.26 4.36
CA SER A 120 -10.32 -62.25 4.79
C SER A 120 -10.58 -62.72 6.22
N LEU A 121 -10.90 -61.81 7.14
CA LEU A 121 -11.27 -62.14 8.52
C LEU A 121 -12.51 -63.03 8.60
N LYS A 122 -13.54 -62.76 7.78
CA LYS A 122 -14.75 -63.59 7.74
C LYS A 122 -14.41 -65.00 7.24
N HIS A 123 -13.67 -65.12 6.15
CA HIS A 123 -13.26 -66.41 5.58
C HIS A 123 -12.49 -67.27 6.58
N ILE A 124 -11.45 -66.69 7.21
CA ILE A 124 -10.65 -67.38 8.23
C ILE A 124 -11.52 -67.83 9.41
N ARG A 125 -12.53 -67.04 9.76
CA ARG A 125 -13.45 -67.37 10.86
C ARG A 125 -14.48 -68.43 10.48
N GLU A 126 -14.90 -68.47 9.22
CA GLU A 126 -15.80 -69.50 8.68
C GLU A 126 -15.10 -70.85 8.55
N GLU A 127 -13.84 -70.86 8.11
CA GLU A 127 -12.99 -72.06 8.08
C GLU A 127 -12.65 -72.54 9.50
N ASN A 128 -12.55 -71.61 10.46
CA ASN A 128 -12.31 -71.88 11.88
C ASN A 128 -10.99 -72.65 12.15
N GLU A 129 -10.04 -72.57 11.22
CA GLU A 129 -8.73 -73.23 11.21
C GLU A 129 -7.55 -72.24 11.35
N PHE A 130 -7.72 -71.17 12.13
CA PHE A 130 -6.65 -70.20 12.35
C PHE A 130 -5.65 -70.65 13.42
N ASN A 131 -4.37 -70.36 13.19
CA ASN A 131 -3.28 -70.56 14.14
C ASN A 131 -2.62 -69.24 14.56
N GLU A 132 -1.60 -69.31 15.43
CA GLU A 132 -0.88 -68.14 15.92
C GLU A 132 -0.19 -67.34 14.80
N ALA A 133 0.26 -68.00 13.73
CA ALA A 133 0.88 -67.33 12.59
C ALA A 133 -0.13 -66.51 11.78
N ASP A 134 -1.36 -67.02 11.61
CA ASP A 134 -2.45 -66.28 10.97
C ASP A 134 -2.83 -65.05 11.78
N LEU A 135 -2.99 -65.21 13.10
CA LEU A 135 -3.28 -64.11 14.02
C LEU A 135 -2.17 -63.04 13.99
N ASN A 136 -0.90 -63.45 13.91
CA ASN A 136 0.21 -62.51 13.82
C ASN A 136 0.21 -61.76 12.49
N THR A 137 -0.07 -62.45 11.38
CA THR A 137 -0.16 -61.85 10.05
C THR A 137 -1.28 -60.80 9.99
N LEU A 138 -2.46 -61.12 10.52
CA LEU A 138 -3.60 -60.20 10.59
C LEU A 138 -3.28 -58.95 11.42
N LYS A 139 -2.59 -59.11 12.57
CA LYS A 139 -2.14 -57.97 13.39
C LYS A 139 -1.16 -57.06 12.64
N ILE A 140 -0.20 -57.64 11.93
CA ILE A 140 0.77 -56.88 11.13
C ILE A 140 0.08 -56.11 10.02
N GLN A 141 -0.85 -56.75 9.30
CA GLN A 141 -1.62 -56.09 8.23
C GLN A 141 -2.48 -54.94 8.76
N LEU A 142 -3.17 -55.13 9.88
CA LEU A 142 -3.96 -54.08 10.50
C LEU A 142 -3.09 -52.90 10.96
N LYS A 143 -1.93 -53.18 11.56
CA LYS A 143 -0.98 -52.15 11.98
C LYS A 143 -0.45 -51.36 10.77
N LYS A 144 -0.13 -52.05 9.68
CA LYS A 144 0.33 -51.42 8.44
C LYS A 144 -0.74 -50.49 7.84
N LEU A 145 -2.01 -50.91 7.86
CA LEU A 145 -3.11 -50.04 7.41
C LEU A 145 -3.28 -48.80 8.28
N ALA A 146 -3.08 -48.91 9.59
CA ALA A 146 -3.10 -47.77 10.50
C ALA A 146 -1.92 -46.81 10.25
N GLU A 147 -0.71 -47.34 10.03
CA GLU A 147 0.47 -46.54 9.69
C GLU A 147 0.29 -45.83 8.33
N GLU A 148 -0.26 -46.51 7.32
CA GLU A 148 -0.58 -45.89 6.02
C GLU A 148 -1.64 -44.80 6.14
N LEU A 149 -2.58 -44.87 7.10
CA LEU A 149 -3.62 -43.86 7.29
C LEU A 149 -3.07 -42.51 7.77
N ASP A 150 -2.12 -42.55 8.70
CA ASP A 150 -1.55 -41.35 9.33
C ASP A 150 -0.52 -40.66 8.43
N GLU A 151 0.23 -41.42 7.62
CA GLU A 151 1.29 -40.88 6.77
C GLU A 151 1.14 -41.40 5.31
N PRO A 152 0.36 -40.68 4.48
CA PRO A 152 0.13 -41.10 3.11
C PRO A 152 1.44 -40.96 2.30
N PRO A 153 1.93 -42.03 1.64
CA PRO A 153 3.24 -42.04 0.98
C PRO A 153 3.32 -41.17 -0.28
N ASN A 154 2.17 -40.69 -0.77
CA ASN A 154 2.03 -39.92 -2.00
C ASN A 154 2.17 -38.40 -1.80
N ILE A 155 2.24 -37.91 -0.56
CA ILE A 155 2.36 -36.47 -0.27
C ILE A 155 3.67 -36.19 0.45
N LYS A 156 4.42 -35.19 -0.04
CA LYS A 156 5.61 -34.65 0.62
C LYS A 156 5.55 -33.13 0.62
N ILE A 157 5.93 -32.53 1.74
CA ILE A 157 6.04 -31.08 1.87
C ILE A 157 7.51 -30.71 1.67
N GLU A 158 7.79 -29.88 0.68
CA GLU A 158 9.11 -29.31 0.40
C GLU A 158 9.07 -27.79 0.61
N TYR A 159 10.21 -27.22 0.97
CA TYR A 159 10.36 -25.78 1.21
C TYR A 159 11.30 -25.18 0.16
N ASP A 160 10.79 -24.24 -0.63
CA ASP A 160 11.62 -23.45 -1.52
C ASP A 160 12.36 -22.36 -0.73
N SER A 161 13.63 -22.16 -1.05
CA SER A 161 14.49 -21.13 -0.46
C SER A 161 14.41 -19.79 -1.19
N ALA A 162 13.75 -19.73 -2.35
CA ALA A 162 13.52 -18.49 -3.09
C ALA A 162 12.57 -17.54 -2.32
N SER A 163 12.80 -16.23 -2.45
CA SER A 163 11.96 -15.23 -1.80
C SER A 163 10.59 -15.16 -2.46
N PHE A 164 9.58 -15.76 -1.81
CA PHE A 164 8.18 -15.70 -2.25
C PHE A 164 7.55 -14.30 -2.10
N ILE A 165 7.99 -13.53 -1.10
CA ILE A 165 7.53 -12.17 -0.83
C ILE A 165 8.67 -11.18 -1.10
N ASP A 166 8.38 -10.16 -1.90
CA ASP A 166 9.32 -9.07 -2.18
C ASP A 166 9.67 -8.32 -0.90
N LYS A 167 10.97 -8.12 -0.63
CA LYS A 167 11.40 -7.35 0.55
C LYS A 167 11.25 -5.85 0.31
N ILE A 168 10.50 -5.15 1.16
CA ILE A 168 10.48 -3.68 1.20
C ILE A 168 11.71 -3.14 1.95
N SER A 169 12.34 -2.08 1.43
CA SER A 169 13.50 -1.42 2.07
C SER A 169 13.34 0.09 1.99
N ILE A 170 13.68 0.79 3.08
CA ILE A 170 13.60 2.25 3.18
C ILE A 170 15.00 2.83 3.00
N LEU A 171 15.19 3.64 1.96
CA LEU A 171 16.43 4.36 1.70
C LEU A 171 16.29 5.80 2.23
N ILE A 172 17.02 6.14 3.28
CA ILE A 172 17.04 7.48 3.86
C ILE A 172 18.28 8.20 3.32
N SER A 173 18.08 9.18 2.44
CA SER A 173 19.15 10.06 1.99
C SER A 173 19.26 11.27 2.93
N PRO A 174 20.48 11.70 3.33
CA PRO A 174 20.64 12.93 4.11
C PRO A 174 20.19 14.13 3.26
N GLY A 175 19.20 14.88 3.76
CA GLY A 175 18.61 16.01 3.04
C GLY A 175 19.64 17.10 2.73
N LYS A 176 19.61 17.65 1.50
CA LYS A 176 20.34 18.87 1.14
C LYS A 176 19.84 20.01 2.04
N ARG A 177 20.71 20.50 2.94
CA ARG A 177 20.45 21.74 3.69
C ARG A 177 20.42 22.89 2.67
N HIS A 178 19.25 23.45 2.42
CA HIS A 178 19.16 24.73 1.71
C HIS A 178 19.69 25.83 2.64
N SER A 179 20.87 26.34 2.33
CA SER A 179 21.45 27.52 2.95
C SER A 179 20.76 28.80 2.45
N ASN A 180 20.21 29.56 3.39
CA ASN A 180 19.96 31.01 3.43
C ASN A 180 19.51 31.76 2.15
N ILE A 181 18.42 32.51 2.30
CA ILE A 181 18.37 33.90 1.82
C ILE A 181 18.03 34.78 3.03
N SER A 182 19.07 35.36 3.61
CA SER A 182 18.98 36.58 4.40
C SER A 182 18.70 37.72 3.43
N ASN A 183 17.60 38.45 3.60
CA ASN A 183 17.50 39.79 3.06
C ASN A 183 17.21 40.76 4.21
N ASP A 184 18.32 41.28 4.74
CA ASP A 184 18.37 42.62 5.30
C ASP A 184 17.78 43.61 4.30
N ARG A 185 16.85 44.44 4.75
CA ARG A 185 16.67 45.82 4.28
C ARG A 185 15.92 46.62 5.34
N LYS A 186 16.68 47.15 6.29
CA LYS A 186 16.43 48.46 6.89
C LYS A 186 17.12 49.52 6.02
N ALA A 187 16.35 50.48 5.52
CA ALA A 187 16.67 51.91 5.43
C ALA A 187 15.48 52.62 4.79
#